data_AF-A0A950JK94-F1
#
_entry.id   AF-A0A950JK94-F1
#
_cell.length_a   1.000
_cell.length_b   1.000
_cell.length_c   1.000
_cell.angle_alpha   90.00
_cell.angle_beta   90.00
_cell.angle_gamma   90.00
#
_symmetry.space_group_name_H-M   'P 1'
#
loop_
_entity.id
_entity.type
_entity.pdbx_description
1 polymer ?
#
loop_
_entity_poly.entity_id
_entity_poly.type
_entity_poly.pdbx_seq_one_letter_code
_entity_poly.pdbx_strand_id
1 'polypeptide(L)'
;DVLLKIQLVAIEAHGHKANVHLALEDAGGDSAIIEYIDGKPVVHHGREFRVMTNDPSYDQQLVLLKGQDFSNPSSDTPLPGNVNPRDRFQRASYYLSMVPTPRSEREGVASMIAIARNVSVPFGAPYKSFGIYNTEYRTVSDPTSQLYFFELTTSPNLIWTDLKKLNFEAGAPVQTLNPDSIDLVGNVTADYRPAPAPY
;
A
#
# COMPACT_ATOMS: atom_id res chain seq x y z
N ASP A 1 8.05 7.49 -24.94
CA ASP A 1 8.62 7.28 -23.61
C ASP A 1 7.90 8.19 -22.62
N VAL A 2 6.95 7.67 -21.85
CA VAL A 2 6.05 8.47 -20.97
C VAL A 2 6.80 9.01 -19.77
N LEU A 3 7.81 8.29 -19.28
CA LEU A 3 8.63 8.71 -18.14
C LEU A 3 9.44 9.98 -18.43
N LEU A 4 9.84 10.21 -19.68
CA LEU A 4 10.50 11.46 -20.10
C LEU A 4 9.57 12.70 -20.05
N LYS A 5 8.25 12.49 -19.95
CA LYS A 5 7.25 13.57 -19.82
C LYS A 5 6.85 13.85 -18.39
N ILE A 6 7.31 13.03 -17.42
CA ILE A 6 6.96 13.16 -16.01
C ILE A 6 8.16 13.75 -15.29
N GLN A 7 7.98 14.92 -14.66
CA GLN A 7 8.97 15.50 -13.77
C GLN A 7 8.71 14.99 -12.35
N LEU A 8 9.63 14.21 -11.80
CA LEU A 8 9.64 13.95 -10.37
C LEU A 8 10.18 15.16 -9.63
N VAL A 9 9.39 15.67 -8.71
CA VAL A 9 9.75 16.78 -7.84
C VAL A 9 9.92 16.21 -6.44
N ALA A 10 11.14 16.29 -5.91
CA ALA A 10 11.38 15.93 -4.52
C ALA A 10 10.67 16.95 -3.61
N ILE A 11 9.84 16.45 -2.69
CA ILE A 11 9.21 17.27 -1.67
C ILE A 11 10.09 17.29 -0.42
N GLU A 12 10.16 18.43 0.24
CA GLU A 12 10.81 18.56 1.55
C GLU A 12 9.73 18.67 2.63
N ALA A 13 9.80 17.80 3.63
CA ALA A 13 8.91 17.81 4.78
C ALA A 13 9.75 17.84 6.05
N HIS A 14 9.49 18.82 6.93
CA HIS A 14 10.20 18.97 8.21
C HIS A 14 11.74 18.95 8.09
N GLY A 15 12.30 19.63 7.07
CA GLY A 15 13.76 19.68 6.84
C GLY A 15 14.36 18.40 6.25
N HIS A 16 13.53 17.43 5.87
CA HIS A 16 13.94 16.18 5.25
C HIS A 16 13.43 16.12 3.81
N LYS A 17 14.33 15.87 2.87
CA LYS A 17 13.94 15.53 1.50
C LYS A 17 13.28 14.15 1.53
N ALA A 18 12.00 14.09 1.18
CA ALA A 18 11.29 12.84 1.08
C ALA A 18 11.79 12.11 -0.17
N ASN A 19 12.41 10.96 0.05
CA ASN A 19 12.73 10.01 -1.02
C ASN A 19 11.56 9.04 -1.09
N VAL A 20 10.92 8.96 -2.27
CA VAL A 20 9.80 8.06 -2.52
C VAL A 20 10.12 7.19 -3.72
N HIS A 21 9.64 5.96 -3.70
CA HIS A 21 9.52 5.10 -4.87
C HIS A 21 8.05 4.93 -5.25
N LEU A 22 7.81 4.56 -6.50
CA LEU A 22 6.47 4.35 -7.04
C LEU A 22 6.25 2.85 -7.25
N ALA A 23 5.18 2.31 -6.66
CA ALA A 23 4.67 0.98 -6.99
C ALA A 23 3.36 1.12 -7.79
N LEU A 24 3.23 0.32 -8.83
CA LEU A 24 2.10 0.28 -9.75
C LEU A 24 1.63 -1.17 -9.89
N GLU A 25 0.32 -1.35 -9.99
CA GLU A 25 -0.33 -2.62 -10.29
C GLU A 25 -1.52 -2.37 -11.23
N ASP A 26 -1.82 -3.32 -12.11
CA ASP A 26 -2.99 -3.26 -12.97
C ASP A 26 -4.01 -4.40 -12.69
N ALA A 27 -5.20 -4.29 -13.28
CA ALA A 27 -6.25 -5.31 -13.12
C ALA A 27 -5.87 -6.67 -13.73
N GLY A 28 -4.83 -6.72 -14.58
CA GLY A 28 -4.26 -7.97 -15.07
C GLY A 28 -3.41 -8.68 -14.02
N GLY A 29 -2.97 -7.99 -12.97
CA GLY A 29 -2.03 -8.46 -11.96
C GLY A 29 -0.56 -8.34 -12.38
N ASP A 30 -0.27 -7.45 -13.33
CA ASP A 30 1.09 -7.00 -13.60
C ASP A 30 1.50 -5.90 -12.61
N SER A 31 2.79 -5.83 -12.29
CA SER A 31 3.31 -4.90 -11.27
C SER A 31 4.63 -4.29 -11.66
N ALA A 32 4.83 -3.01 -11.33
CA ALA A 32 6.09 -2.30 -11.52
C ALA A 32 6.48 -1.49 -10.29
N ILE A 33 7.76 -1.56 -9.91
CA ILE A 33 8.37 -0.74 -8.88
C ILE A 33 9.44 0.13 -9.54
N ILE A 34 9.38 1.43 -9.26
CA ILE A 34 10.25 2.45 -9.85
C ILE A 34 10.93 3.19 -8.71
N GLU A 35 12.25 3.01 -8.61
CA GLU A 35 13.12 3.70 -7.66
C GLU A 35 14.03 4.68 -8.41
N TYR A 36 14.42 5.78 -7.75
CA TYR A 36 15.45 6.69 -8.26
C TYR A 36 16.69 6.60 -7.39
N ILE A 37 17.70 5.88 -7.87
CA ILE A 37 18.95 5.62 -7.15
C ILE A 37 20.06 6.37 -7.89
N ASP A 38 20.80 7.21 -7.16
CA ASP A 38 21.84 8.08 -7.72
C ASP A 38 21.35 8.91 -8.93
N GLY A 39 20.10 9.37 -8.87
CA GLY A 39 19.45 10.17 -9.92
C GLY A 39 19.03 9.40 -11.17
N LYS A 40 19.12 8.06 -11.16
CA LYS A 40 18.73 7.21 -12.28
C LYS A 40 17.51 6.35 -11.94
N PRO A 41 16.55 6.20 -12.86
CA PRO A 41 15.44 5.27 -12.65
C PRO A 41 15.95 3.83 -12.67
N VAL A 42 15.55 3.06 -11.66
CA VAL A 42 15.70 1.60 -11.58
C VAL A 42 14.28 1.04 -11.57
N VAL A 43 13.97 0.18 -12.54
CA VAL A 43 12.62 -0.34 -12.75
C VAL A 43 12.62 -1.86 -12.65
N HIS A 44 11.79 -2.38 -11.75
CA HIS A 44 11.48 -3.81 -11.65
C HIS A 44 10.04 -4.01 -12.10
N HIS A 45 9.85 -4.72 -13.21
CA HIS A 45 8.55 -4.90 -13.85
C HIS A 45 8.28 -6.39 -14.11
N GLY A 46 7.16 -6.88 -13.60
CA GLY A 46 6.74 -8.27 -13.68
C GLY A 46 5.80 -8.64 -12.53
N ARG A 47 4.94 -9.63 -12.76
CA ARG A 47 3.90 -10.09 -11.81
C ARG A 47 4.45 -10.64 -10.49
N GLU A 48 5.74 -10.98 -10.45
CA GLU A 48 6.42 -11.50 -9.27
C GLU A 48 6.67 -10.41 -8.20
N PHE A 49 6.68 -9.14 -8.57
CA PHE A 49 7.05 -8.01 -7.71
C PHE A 49 5.87 -7.49 -6.87
N ARG A 50 5.41 -8.32 -5.93
CA ARG A 50 4.12 -8.14 -5.22
C ARG A 50 4.21 -7.47 -3.84
N VAL A 51 5.40 -7.38 -3.26
CA VAL A 51 5.61 -6.81 -1.92
C VAL A 51 6.73 -5.80 -2.01
N MET A 52 6.55 -4.63 -1.40
CA MET A 52 7.56 -3.59 -1.29
C MET A 52 7.47 -2.93 0.08
N THR A 53 8.61 -2.51 0.61
CA THR A 53 8.70 -1.63 1.78
C THR A 53 9.59 -0.43 1.47
N ASN A 54 9.63 0.58 2.34
CA ASN A 54 10.36 1.83 2.08
C ASN A 54 11.88 1.67 1.97
N ASP A 55 12.48 0.69 2.66
CA ASP A 55 13.92 0.47 2.68
C ASP A 55 14.25 -1.00 2.98
N PRO A 56 15.40 -1.53 2.53
CA PRO A 56 16.41 -0.90 1.67
C PRO A 56 15.95 -0.79 0.21
N SER A 57 16.85 -0.56 -0.77
CA SER A 57 16.49 -0.62 -2.19
C SER A 57 15.82 -1.95 -2.55
N TYR A 58 15.01 -1.94 -3.59
CA TYR A 58 14.20 -3.10 -3.94
C TYR A 58 15.06 -4.32 -4.31
N ASP A 59 16.21 -4.13 -4.97
CA ASP A 59 17.19 -5.21 -5.21
C ASP A 59 17.64 -5.89 -3.91
N GLN A 60 17.90 -5.11 -2.86
CA GLN A 60 18.30 -5.65 -1.56
C GLN A 60 17.12 -6.36 -0.88
N GLN A 61 15.88 -5.87 -1.05
CA GLN A 61 14.68 -6.56 -0.59
C GLN A 61 14.52 -7.92 -1.30
N LEU A 62 14.75 -8.00 -2.62
CA LEU A 62 14.73 -9.26 -3.37
C LEU A 62 15.82 -10.25 -2.93
N VAL A 63 17.00 -9.76 -2.53
CA VAL A 63 18.04 -10.61 -1.92
C VAL A 63 17.55 -11.18 -0.58
N LEU A 64 16.89 -10.37 0.26
CA LEU A 64 16.28 -10.85 1.50
C LEU A 64 15.23 -11.93 1.23
N LEU A 65 14.41 -11.75 0.20
CA LEU A 65 13.39 -12.73 -0.20
C LEU A 65 14.02 -14.07 -0.59
N LYS A 66 15.09 -14.05 -1.40
CA LYS A 66 15.79 -15.26 -1.85
C LYS A 66 16.42 -16.06 -0.71
N GLY A 67 16.73 -15.40 0.41
CA GLY A 67 17.25 -16.06 1.60
C GLY A 67 16.18 -16.77 2.44
N GLN A 68 14.90 -16.62 2.11
CA GLN A 68 13.80 -17.30 2.80
C GLN A 68 13.48 -18.64 2.16
N ASP A 69 13.18 -19.64 2.98
CA ASP A 69 12.64 -20.92 2.54
C ASP A 69 11.18 -21.05 2.96
N PHE A 70 10.29 -20.97 1.98
CA PHE A 70 8.85 -21.13 2.17
C PHE A 70 8.34 -22.51 1.73
N SER A 71 9.23 -23.48 1.50
CA SER A 71 8.85 -24.80 0.94
C SER A 71 8.11 -25.70 1.93
N ASN A 72 8.36 -25.56 3.22
CA ASN A 72 7.70 -26.32 4.29
C ASN A 72 7.22 -25.39 5.42
N PRO A 73 6.23 -24.53 5.15
CA PRO A 73 5.74 -23.57 6.12
C PRO A 73 4.92 -24.26 7.22
N SER A 74 5.03 -23.78 8.45
CA SER A 74 4.24 -24.24 9.59
C SER A 74 3.99 -23.11 10.58
N SER A 75 3.16 -23.36 11.61
CA SER A 75 2.99 -22.43 12.73
C SER A 75 4.28 -22.18 13.52
N ASP A 76 5.32 -23.00 13.31
CA ASP A 76 6.62 -22.90 13.95
C ASP A 76 7.68 -22.25 13.04
N THR A 77 7.32 -21.85 11.79
CA THR A 77 8.25 -21.14 10.91
C THR A 77 8.70 -19.84 11.56
N PRO A 78 10.01 -19.63 11.78
CA PRO A 78 10.50 -18.41 12.41
C PRO A 78 10.29 -17.23 11.47
N LEU A 79 9.54 -16.23 11.93
CA LEU A 79 9.35 -14.97 11.23
C LEU A 79 9.91 -13.82 12.06
N PRO A 80 10.63 -12.87 11.43
CA PRO A 80 11.16 -11.74 12.15
C PRO A 80 10.01 -10.81 12.58
N GLY A 81 9.94 -10.45 13.85
CA GLY A 81 8.78 -9.80 14.47
C GLY A 81 8.88 -8.29 14.66
N ASN A 82 9.96 -7.64 14.21
CA ASN A 82 10.18 -6.21 14.48
C ASN A 82 9.43 -5.33 13.47
N VAL A 83 9.37 -4.02 13.72
CA VAL A 83 8.66 -3.04 12.89
C VAL A 83 9.51 -2.46 11.76
N ASN A 84 10.81 -2.77 11.74
CA ASN A 84 11.72 -2.30 10.70
C ASN A 84 11.28 -2.84 9.32
N PRO A 85 11.59 -2.14 8.23
CA PRO A 85 11.05 -2.48 6.91
C PRO A 85 11.52 -3.84 6.39
N ARG A 86 12.72 -4.32 6.75
CA ARG A 86 13.20 -5.67 6.36
C ARG A 86 12.33 -6.76 6.96
N ASP A 87 12.00 -6.64 8.25
CA ASP A 87 11.14 -7.60 8.95
C ASP A 87 9.72 -7.55 8.40
N ARG A 88 9.18 -6.34 8.18
CA ARG A 88 7.85 -6.15 7.56
C ARG A 88 7.79 -6.78 6.17
N PHE A 89 8.81 -6.58 5.35
CA PHE A 89 8.92 -7.16 4.00
C PHE A 89 8.90 -8.69 4.05
N GLN A 90 9.70 -9.30 4.93
CA GLN A 90 9.74 -10.76 5.08
C GLN A 90 8.40 -11.31 5.57
N ARG A 91 7.77 -10.69 6.57
CA ARG A 91 6.45 -11.10 7.06
C ARG A 91 5.36 -10.96 5.99
N ALA A 92 5.28 -9.83 5.30
CA ALA A 92 4.32 -9.63 4.22
C ALA A 92 4.51 -10.66 3.10
N SER A 93 5.76 -10.90 2.69
CA SER A 93 6.10 -11.88 1.65
C SER A 93 5.71 -13.30 2.05
N TYR A 94 5.99 -13.67 3.30
CA TYR A 94 5.58 -14.96 3.85
C TYR A 94 4.05 -15.09 3.82
N TYR A 95 3.31 -14.21 4.50
CA TYR A 95 1.85 -14.35 4.57
C TYR A 95 1.18 -14.28 3.20
N LEU A 96 1.67 -13.42 2.29
CA LEU A 96 1.16 -13.36 0.92
C LEU A 96 1.38 -14.68 0.16
N SER A 97 2.46 -15.40 0.41
CA SER A 97 2.70 -16.72 -0.18
C SER A 97 1.87 -17.86 0.45
N MET A 98 1.34 -17.64 1.67
CA MET A 98 0.55 -18.63 2.40
C MET A 98 -0.96 -18.46 2.23
N VAL A 99 -1.44 -17.24 1.97
CA VAL A 99 -2.87 -17.00 1.76
C VAL A 99 -3.31 -17.71 0.47
N PRO A 100 -4.41 -18.50 0.52
CA PRO A 100 -4.91 -19.16 -0.68
C PRO A 100 -5.44 -18.13 -1.67
N THR A 101 -5.51 -18.51 -2.94
CA THR A 101 -6.22 -17.71 -3.95
C THR A 101 -7.65 -17.44 -3.46
N PRO A 102 -8.06 -16.17 -3.32
CA PRO A 102 -9.37 -15.84 -2.77
C PRO A 102 -10.48 -16.31 -3.70
N ARG A 103 -11.58 -16.82 -3.13
CA ARG A 103 -12.75 -17.30 -3.91
C ARG A 103 -13.77 -16.20 -4.17
N SER A 104 -13.60 -15.06 -3.51
CA SER A 104 -14.46 -13.88 -3.66
C SER A 104 -13.67 -12.61 -3.35
N GLU A 105 -14.18 -11.48 -3.84
CA GLU A 105 -13.71 -10.14 -3.47
C GLU A 105 -13.58 -9.98 -1.94
N ARG A 106 -14.60 -10.40 -1.19
CA ARG A 106 -14.61 -10.33 0.27
C ARG A 106 -13.42 -11.08 0.90
N GLU A 107 -13.12 -12.28 0.42
CA GLU A 107 -11.97 -13.05 0.91
C GLU A 107 -10.63 -12.39 0.54
N GLY A 108 -10.54 -11.83 -0.68
CA GLY A 108 -9.34 -11.12 -1.14
C GLY A 108 -9.06 -9.89 -0.27
N VAL A 109 -10.06 -9.04 -0.09
CA VAL A 109 -9.96 -7.83 0.75
C VAL A 109 -9.64 -8.20 2.20
N ALA A 110 -10.32 -9.19 2.77
CA ALA A 110 -10.06 -9.64 4.14
C ALA A 110 -8.61 -10.13 4.32
N SER A 111 -8.09 -10.88 3.35
CA SER A 111 -6.70 -11.37 3.37
C SER A 111 -5.70 -10.21 3.29
N MET A 112 -5.91 -9.25 2.40
CA MET A 112 -5.01 -8.10 2.23
C MET A 112 -5.03 -7.18 3.47
N ILE A 113 -6.21 -6.87 4.02
CA ILE A 113 -6.32 -6.10 5.27
C ILE A 113 -5.61 -6.83 6.42
N ALA A 114 -5.75 -8.15 6.54
CA ALA A 114 -5.10 -8.92 7.59
C ALA A 114 -3.57 -8.86 7.49
N ILE A 115 -3.00 -9.01 6.28
CA ILE A 115 -1.57 -8.86 6.03
C ILE A 115 -1.13 -7.42 6.34
N ALA A 116 -1.86 -6.41 5.87
CA ALA A 116 -1.54 -5.00 6.11
C ALA A 116 -1.54 -4.65 7.61
N ARG A 117 -2.52 -5.16 8.37
CA ARG A 117 -2.55 -5.03 9.84
C ARG A 117 -1.36 -5.74 10.50
N ASN A 118 -0.98 -6.93 10.05
CA ASN A 118 0.16 -7.68 10.59
C ASN A 118 1.49 -6.93 10.45
N VAL A 119 1.66 -6.19 9.36
CA VAL A 119 2.89 -5.41 9.10
C VAL A 119 2.77 -3.94 9.51
N SER A 120 1.69 -3.54 10.17
CA SER A 120 1.52 -2.18 10.68
C SER A 120 2.40 -1.90 11.91
N VAL A 121 2.76 -0.64 12.09
CA VAL A 121 3.48 -0.15 13.28
C VAL A 121 2.44 0.39 14.27
N PRO A 122 2.36 -0.15 15.50
CA PRO A 122 1.38 0.30 16.48
C PRO A 122 1.47 1.80 16.82
N PHE A 123 0.32 2.41 17.11
CA PHE A 123 0.26 3.78 17.61
C PHE A 123 0.98 3.92 18.96
N GLY A 124 1.66 5.05 19.17
CA GLY A 124 2.37 5.32 20.42
C GLY A 124 3.66 4.52 20.61
N ALA A 125 4.09 3.75 19.59
CA ALA A 125 5.37 3.06 19.66
C ALA A 125 6.53 4.08 19.78
N PRO A 126 7.55 3.84 20.62
CA PRO A 126 8.54 4.85 21.00
C PRO A 126 9.62 5.09 19.92
N TYR A 127 9.39 4.64 18.69
CA TYR A 127 10.37 4.68 17.62
C TYR A 127 10.50 6.11 17.08
N LYS A 128 11.72 6.65 17.14
CA LYS A 128 12.03 8.03 16.71
C LYS A 128 12.96 8.06 15.48
N SER A 129 13.28 6.91 14.91
CA SER A 129 14.12 6.82 13.72
C SER A 129 13.34 7.25 12.48
N PHE A 130 13.99 8.02 11.60
CA PHE A 130 13.45 8.35 10.29
C PHE A 130 13.10 7.07 9.51
N GLY A 131 11.93 7.04 8.86
CA GLY A 131 11.45 5.87 8.10
C GLY A 131 10.68 4.80 8.91
N ILE A 132 10.56 4.94 10.23
CA ILE A 132 9.64 4.14 11.05
C ILE A 132 8.73 5.09 11.81
N TYR A 133 7.45 5.07 11.47
CA TYR A 133 6.40 5.86 12.08
C TYR A 133 5.16 4.98 12.30
N ASN A 134 4.29 5.41 13.21
CA ASN A 134 3.01 4.77 13.48
C ASN A 134 2.14 4.72 12.23
N THR A 135 1.49 3.58 11.98
CA THR A 135 0.59 3.44 10.83
C THR A 135 -0.69 4.25 11.07
N GLU A 136 -0.88 5.33 10.33
CA GLU A 136 -2.07 6.19 10.45
C GLU A 136 -3.32 5.59 9.79
N TYR A 137 -3.15 4.94 8.65
CA TYR A 137 -4.23 4.30 7.91
C TYR A 137 -3.70 3.14 7.06
N ARG A 138 -4.62 2.33 6.53
CA ARG A 138 -4.39 1.24 5.58
C ARG A 138 -5.36 1.36 4.42
N THR A 139 -4.95 0.88 3.26
CA THR A 139 -5.79 0.86 2.06
C THR A 139 -5.72 -0.52 1.40
N VAL A 140 -6.80 -0.90 0.73
CA VAL A 140 -6.81 -2.03 -0.21
C VAL A 140 -7.54 -1.56 -1.47
N SER A 141 -6.90 -1.70 -2.61
CA SER A 141 -7.50 -1.39 -3.91
C SER A 141 -7.82 -2.71 -4.61
N ASP A 142 -9.08 -2.90 -5.02
CA ASP A 142 -9.47 -3.97 -5.93
C ASP A 142 -9.62 -3.37 -7.35
N PRO A 143 -8.59 -3.47 -8.21
CA PRO A 143 -8.67 -2.93 -9.56
C PRO A 143 -9.62 -3.73 -10.47
N THR A 144 -9.95 -4.98 -10.12
CA THR A 144 -10.85 -5.83 -10.92
C THR A 144 -12.31 -5.43 -10.73
N SER A 145 -12.69 -5.13 -9.48
CA SER A 145 -14.05 -4.69 -9.13
C SER A 145 -14.18 -3.16 -9.07
N GLN A 146 -13.05 -2.43 -9.14
CA GLN A 146 -12.93 -0.99 -9.00
C GLN A 146 -13.47 -0.49 -7.65
N LEU A 147 -13.04 -1.15 -6.58
CA LEU A 147 -13.33 -0.76 -5.20
C LEU A 147 -12.07 -0.24 -4.53
N TYR A 148 -12.23 0.80 -3.71
CA TYR A 148 -11.15 1.36 -2.90
C TYR A 148 -11.55 1.31 -1.43
N PHE A 149 -10.83 0.51 -0.65
CA PHE A 149 -11.04 0.33 0.79
C PHE A 149 -10.05 1.20 1.57
N PHE A 150 -10.52 1.79 2.66
CA PHE A 150 -9.72 2.61 3.56
C PHE A 150 -10.04 2.25 5.02
N GLU A 151 -9.00 2.14 5.83
CA GLU A 151 -9.11 1.89 7.28
C GLU A 151 -8.24 2.91 8.02
N LEU A 152 -8.88 3.83 8.74
CA LEU A 152 -8.18 4.72 9.67
C LEU A 152 -7.81 3.94 10.93
N THR A 153 -6.55 3.98 11.37
CA THR A 153 -6.12 3.21 12.56
C THR A 153 -6.83 3.64 13.84
N THR A 154 -7.29 4.89 13.92
CA THR A 154 -8.04 5.42 15.06
C THR A 154 -9.56 5.24 14.93
N SER A 155 -10.05 4.63 13.85
CA SER A 155 -11.46 4.27 13.67
C SER A 155 -11.64 2.75 13.77
N PRO A 156 -12.71 2.25 14.42
CA PRO A 156 -13.00 0.82 14.46
C PRO A 156 -13.64 0.28 13.17
N ASN A 157 -13.86 1.14 12.16
CA ASN A 157 -14.61 0.81 10.96
C ASN A 157 -13.73 0.69 9.71
N LEU A 158 -14.10 -0.24 8.83
CA LEU A 158 -13.62 -0.28 7.45
C LEU A 158 -14.63 0.44 6.55
N ILE A 159 -14.14 1.34 5.70
CA ILE A 159 -14.96 2.04 4.70
C ILE A 159 -14.48 1.68 3.30
N TRP A 160 -15.36 1.77 2.31
CA TRP A 160 -14.98 1.60 0.91
C TRP A 160 -15.81 2.44 -0.05
N THR A 161 -15.21 2.74 -1.18
CA THR A 161 -15.80 3.48 -2.28
C THR A 161 -15.90 2.58 -3.50
N ASP A 162 -17.11 2.48 -4.05
CA ASP A 162 -17.35 1.94 -5.39
C ASP A 162 -17.07 3.01 -6.44
N LEU A 163 -15.92 2.90 -7.12
CA LEU A 163 -15.47 3.90 -8.08
C LEU A 163 -16.37 3.93 -9.32
N LYS A 164 -17.05 2.84 -9.67
CA LYS A 164 -17.97 2.79 -10.83
C LYS A 164 -19.20 3.68 -10.64
N LYS A 165 -19.49 4.09 -9.41
CA LYS A 165 -20.62 4.95 -9.05
C LYS A 165 -20.23 6.43 -8.95
N LEU A 166 -18.96 6.76 -9.17
CA LEU A 166 -18.48 8.13 -9.23
C LEU A 166 -18.45 8.63 -10.68
N ASN A 167 -18.61 9.94 -10.87
CA ASN A 167 -18.53 10.57 -12.20
C ASN A 167 -17.11 11.08 -12.46
N PHE A 168 -16.43 10.47 -13.43
CA PHE A 168 -15.09 10.85 -13.90
C PHE A 168 -15.09 11.50 -15.29
N GLU A 169 -16.25 11.88 -15.83
CA GLU A 169 -16.32 12.59 -17.10
C GLU A 169 -15.63 13.96 -17.03
N ALA A 170 -15.08 14.41 -18.17
CA ALA A 170 -14.45 15.71 -18.27
C ALA A 170 -15.44 16.82 -17.88
N GLY A 171 -15.05 17.67 -16.93
CA GLY A 171 -15.90 18.76 -16.41
C GLY A 171 -16.82 18.37 -15.25
N ALA A 172 -16.84 17.10 -14.82
CA ALA A 172 -17.53 16.70 -13.60
C ALA A 172 -16.96 17.46 -12.38
N PRO A 173 -17.81 17.85 -11.41
CA PRO A 173 -17.36 18.57 -10.22
C PRO A 173 -16.44 17.71 -9.37
N VAL A 174 -15.32 18.27 -8.90
CA VAL A 174 -14.43 17.63 -7.93
C VAL A 174 -15.21 17.26 -6.67
N GLN A 175 -15.02 16.02 -6.21
CA GLN A 175 -15.61 15.49 -5.00
C GLN A 175 -14.52 15.14 -3.99
N THR A 176 -14.82 15.27 -2.71
CA THR A 176 -13.95 14.85 -1.60
C THR A 176 -14.75 14.07 -0.57
N LEU A 177 -14.06 13.20 0.16
CA LEU A 177 -14.54 12.54 1.37
C LEU A 177 -13.50 12.81 2.45
N ASN A 178 -13.92 13.28 3.63
CA ASN A 178 -13.04 13.34 4.79
C ASN A 178 -13.08 11.99 5.52
N PRO A 179 -12.01 11.18 5.46
CA PRO A 179 -12.01 9.86 6.07
C PRO A 179 -11.75 9.87 7.58
N ASP A 180 -11.47 11.03 8.20
CA ASP A 180 -11.21 11.15 9.64
C ASP A 180 -12.46 10.96 10.51
N SER A 181 -13.65 10.98 9.92
CA SER A 181 -14.90 10.75 10.64
C SER A 181 -15.03 9.30 11.09
N ILE A 182 -15.07 9.07 12.40
CA ILE A 182 -15.26 7.74 13.01
C ILE A 182 -16.68 7.19 12.81
N ASP A 183 -17.63 8.02 12.39
CA ASP A 183 -19.01 7.62 12.13
C ASP A 183 -19.19 6.93 10.77
N LEU A 184 -18.19 7.04 9.88
CA LEU A 184 -18.23 6.39 8.58
C LEU A 184 -18.08 4.88 8.72
N VAL A 185 -18.95 4.14 8.04
CA VAL A 185 -18.94 2.68 8.04
C VAL A 185 -19.39 2.13 6.69
N GLY A 186 -18.66 1.15 6.19
CA GLY A 186 -19.06 0.41 5.00
C GLY A 186 -18.94 1.21 3.70
N ASN A 187 -19.96 1.08 2.82
CA ASN A 187 -19.94 1.78 1.53
C ASN A 187 -20.23 3.28 1.73
N VAL A 188 -19.23 4.12 1.45
CA VAL A 188 -19.26 5.58 1.63
C VAL A 188 -19.32 6.35 0.31
N THR A 189 -19.60 5.67 -0.82
CA THR A 189 -19.69 6.32 -2.15
C THR A 189 -20.64 7.52 -2.15
N ALA A 190 -21.77 7.42 -1.45
CA ALA A 190 -22.77 8.48 -1.40
C ALA A 190 -22.42 9.66 -0.47
N ASP A 191 -21.36 9.52 0.34
CA ASP A 191 -20.94 10.51 1.34
C ASP A 191 -19.98 11.56 0.79
N TYR A 192 -19.44 11.33 -0.41
CA TYR A 192 -18.62 12.30 -1.13
C TYR A 192 -19.37 13.62 -1.34
N ARG A 193 -18.67 14.74 -1.14
CA ARG A 193 -19.21 16.09 -1.26
C ARG A 193 -18.41 16.91 -2.27
N PRO A 194 -19.05 17.84 -3.00
CA PRO A 194 -18.33 18.76 -3.86
C PRO A 194 -17.26 19.53 -3.09
N ALA A 195 -16.09 19.71 -3.70
CA ALA A 195 -14.98 20.47 -3.15
C ALA A 195 -14.30 21.33 -4.24
N PRO A 196 -13.57 22.39 -3.85
CA PRO A 196 -12.68 23.08 -4.77
C PRO A 196 -11.65 22.11 -5.37
N ALA A 197 -11.22 22.35 -6.60
CA ALA A 197 -10.09 21.62 -7.17
C ALA A 197 -8.84 21.89 -6.29
N PRO A 198 -8.04 20.85 -5.98
CA PRO A 198 -6.87 21.00 -5.12
C PRO A 198 -5.72 21.80 -5.77
N TYR A 199 -5.83 22.13 -7.07
CA TYR A 199 -4.90 22.92 -7.86
C TYR A 199 -5.61 23.65 -9.00
#